data_AF-A0A5M9J9D6-F1
#
_entry.id   AF-A0A5M9J9D6-F1
#
_cell.length_a   1.000
_cell.length_b   1.000
_cell.length_c   1.000
_cell.angle_alpha   90.00
_cell.angle_beta   90.00
_cell.angle_gamma   90.00
#
_symmetry.space_group_name_H-M   'P 1'
#
loop_
_entity.id
_entity.type
_entity.pdbx_description
1 polymer ?
#
loop_
_entity_poly.entity_id
_entity_poly.type
_entity_poly.pdbx_seq_one_letter_code
_entity_poly.pdbx_strand_id
1 'polypeptide(L)'
;MPQVQVALRELAKGKQVRKDDVIAYIDVMKRDSNLKPDVEWYLYKQIFPPVERLCANISGTDTAVTMQRFILSKVRLMTLVRFKDSTRLTLRCRSCKATFGFEGLLNSPENCSPSGIICRCGTTLPILSIMTQLEHQIRQETCKYYEGWLVCDDQACGNRTRQMSVYGHRCLGPKGLAQGCMGKMRYEYTEKMMYNQLLYFSSLFDVDKAKATARGHGERTRLRIGRA
;
A
#
# COMPACT_ATOMS: atom_id res chain seq x y z
N MET A 1 -8.29 -16.55 -12.27
CA MET A 1 -7.58 -17.82 -11.98
C MET A 1 -6.78 -18.22 -13.22
N PRO A 2 -5.47 -18.46 -13.13
CA PRO A 2 -4.60 -18.74 -14.28
C PRO A 2 -5.08 -19.91 -15.15
N GLN A 3 -5.48 -21.02 -14.52
CA GLN A 3 -5.99 -22.21 -15.21
C GLN A 3 -7.26 -21.95 -16.03
N VAL A 4 -8.13 -21.04 -15.59
CA VAL A 4 -9.36 -20.69 -16.32
C VAL A 4 -9.02 -19.87 -17.58
N GLN A 5 -7.99 -19.02 -17.52
CA GLN A 5 -7.55 -18.27 -18.70
C GLN A 5 -6.97 -19.19 -19.77
N VAL A 6 -6.22 -20.23 -19.37
CA VAL A 6 -5.72 -21.25 -20.29
C VAL A 6 -6.87 -22.10 -20.84
N ALA A 7 -7.83 -22.48 -19.99
CA ALA A 7 -9.05 -23.17 -20.42
C ALA A 7 -9.80 -22.42 -21.54
N LEU A 8 -10.03 -21.12 -21.33
CA LEU A 8 -10.71 -20.25 -22.29
C LEU A 8 -9.93 -20.14 -23.61
N ARG A 9 -8.60 -20.11 -23.54
CA ARG A 9 -7.73 -20.10 -24.72
C ARG A 9 -7.78 -21.42 -25.49
N GLU A 10 -7.80 -22.56 -24.80
CA GLU A 10 -7.90 -23.89 -25.44
C GLU A 10 -9.29 -24.10 -26.06
N LEU A 11 -10.36 -23.60 -25.41
CA LEU A 11 -11.72 -23.53 -25.99
C LEU A 11 -11.75 -22.69 -27.27
N ALA A 12 -11.10 -21.52 -27.28
CA ALA A 12 -10.99 -20.68 -28.48
C ALA A 12 -10.21 -21.35 -29.62
N LYS A 13 -9.34 -22.32 -29.32
CA LYS A 13 -8.63 -23.15 -30.31
C LYS A 13 -9.43 -24.38 -30.75
N GLY A 14 -10.68 -24.52 -30.32
CA GLY A 14 -11.56 -25.63 -30.68
C GLY A 14 -11.34 -26.92 -29.89
N LYS A 15 -10.52 -26.91 -28.82
CA LYS A 15 -10.41 -28.08 -27.94
C LYS A 15 -11.61 -28.16 -26.99
N GLN A 16 -12.09 -29.37 -26.73
CA GLN A 16 -13.13 -29.58 -25.72
C GLN A 16 -12.52 -29.50 -24.32
N VAL A 17 -13.08 -28.62 -23.48
CA VAL A 17 -12.76 -28.53 -22.05
C VAL A 17 -14.07 -28.69 -21.29
N ARG A 18 -14.11 -29.63 -20.34
CA ARG A 18 -15.29 -29.94 -19.53
C ARG A 18 -15.10 -29.49 -18.08
N LYS A 19 -16.21 -29.47 -17.34
CA LYS A 19 -16.19 -29.25 -15.89
C LYS A 19 -15.39 -30.39 -15.23
N ASP A 20 -14.53 -30.02 -14.28
CA ASP A 20 -13.65 -30.91 -13.51
C ASP A 20 -12.40 -31.46 -14.23
N ASP A 21 -12.13 -31.01 -15.47
CA ASP A 21 -10.87 -31.33 -16.16
C ASP A 21 -9.66 -30.64 -15.50
N VAL A 22 -8.53 -31.37 -15.42
CA VAL A 22 -7.26 -30.83 -14.92
C VAL A 22 -6.54 -30.08 -16.04
N ILE A 23 -6.32 -28.78 -15.86
CA ILE A 23 -5.73 -27.91 -16.88
C ILE A 23 -4.34 -27.46 -16.43
N ALA A 24 -3.32 -27.89 -17.17
CA ALA A 24 -1.97 -27.36 -17.02
C ALA A 24 -1.90 -25.93 -17.59
N TYR A 25 -1.39 -24.98 -16.80
CA TYR A 25 -1.38 -23.57 -17.16
C TYR A 25 0.02 -22.98 -17.41
N ILE A 26 1.06 -23.80 -17.32
CA ILE A 26 2.44 -23.40 -17.58
C ILE A 26 2.67 -23.44 -19.10
N ASP A 27 2.29 -22.37 -19.78
CA ASP A 27 2.41 -22.27 -21.25
C ASP A 27 3.85 -22.02 -21.74
N VAL A 28 4.76 -21.67 -20.82
CA VAL A 28 6.16 -21.29 -21.10
C VAL A 28 7.01 -22.45 -21.63
N MET A 29 6.57 -23.70 -21.47
CA MET A 29 7.30 -24.87 -21.98
C MET A 29 6.97 -25.23 -23.44
N LYS A 30 6.12 -24.45 -24.13
CA LYS A 30 5.80 -24.69 -25.55
C LYS A 30 6.98 -24.27 -26.44
N ARG A 31 7.39 -25.16 -27.35
CA ARG A 31 8.56 -25.01 -28.24
C ARG A 31 8.54 -23.74 -29.09
N ASP A 32 7.35 -23.20 -29.40
CA ASP A 32 7.18 -22.02 -30.25
C ASP A 32 6.90 -20.73 -29.46
N SER A 33 7.12 -20.74 -28.14
CA SER A 33 6.82 -19.58 -27.29
C SER A 33 8.08 -18.78 -26.95
N ASN A 34 8.11 -17.49 -27.33
CA ASN A 34 9.11 -16.51 -26.88
C ASN A 34 8.89 -16.05 -25.43
N LEU A 35 8.06 -16.77 -24.67
CA LEU A 35 7.68 -16.41 -23.30
C LEU A 35 8.75 -16.90 -22.33
N LYS A 36 9.05 -16.11 -21.30
CA LYS A 36 9.98 -16.49 -20.23
C LYS A 36 9.23 -16.73 -18.92
N PRO A 37 9.69 -17.64 -18.05
CA PRO A 37 9.05 -17.86 -16.75
C PRO A 37 9.14 -16.58 -15.92
N ASP A 38 8.02 -16.19 -15.31
CA ASP A 38 7.98 -15.09 -14.36
C ASP A 38 8.47 -15.59 -12.99
N VAL A 39 9.76 -15.41 -12.74
CA VAL A 39 10.42 -15.87 -11.50
C VAL A 39 9.81 -15.22 -10.26
N GLU A 40 9.45 -13.93 -10.34
CA GLU A 40 8.86 -13.20 -9.22
C GLU A 40 7.50 -13.78 -8.85
N TRP A 41 6.66 -14.10 -9.84
CA TRP A 41 5.37 -14.72 -9.58
C TRP A 41 5.50 -16.04 -8.80
N TYR A 42 6.43 -16.92 -9.20
CA TYR A 42 6.64 -18.20 -8.52
C TYR A 42 7.18 -18.03 -7.11
N LEU A 43 8.14 -17.12 -6.92
CA LEU A 43 8.68 -16.80 -5.61
C LEU A 43 7.56 -16.35 -4.65
N TYR A 44 6.78 -15.34 -5.04
CA TYR A 44 5.73 -14.75 -4.19
C TYR A 44 4.48 -15.61 -4.01
N LYS A 45 4.09 -16.40 -5.01
CA LYS A 45 2.83 -17.14 -4.98
C LYS A 45 2.95 -18.61 -4.64
N GLN A 46 4.12 -19.23 -4.85
CA GLN A 46 4.29 -20.67 -4.62
C GLN A 46 5.37 -21.00 -3.58
N ILE A 47 6.49 -20.29 -3.56
CA ILE A 47 7.64 -20.64 -2.71
C ILE A 47 7.57 -19.95 -1.35
N PHE A 48 7.30 -18.64 -1.32
CA PHE A 48 7.25 -17.88 -0.06
C PHE A 48 6.09 -18.28 0.86
N PRO A 49 4.85 -18.54 0.38
CA PRO A 49 3.75 -18.86 1.29
C PRO A 49 3.99 -20.13 2.15
N PRO A 50 4.48 -21.26 1.61
CA PRO A 50 4.85 -22.41 2.43
C PRO A 50 6.02 -22.15 3.38
N VAL A 51 7.07 -21.45 2.93
CA VAL A 51 8.27 -21.15 3.73
C VAL A 51 7.89 -20.27 4.92
N GLU A 52 7.10 -19.22 4.69
CA GLU A 52 6.63 -18.34 5.76
C GLU A 52 5.78 -19.09 6.77
N ARG A 53 4.86 -19.96 6.33
CA ARG A 53 4.04 -20.78 7.22
C ARG A 53 4.88 -21.69 8.13
N LEU A 54 5.97 -22.26 7.60
CA LEU A 54 6.89 -23.10 8.38
C LEU A 54 7.72 -22.26 9.35
N CYS A 55 8.16 -21.07 8.95
CA CYS A 55 9.02 -20.22 9.77
C CYS A 55 8.26 -19.31 10.75
N ALA A 56 6.95 -19.13 10.61
CA ALA A 56 6.15 -18.19 11.40
C ALA A 56 6.22 -18.42 12.93
N ASN A 57 6.47 -19.66 13.36
CA ASN A 57 6.50 -20.04 14.77
C ASN A 57 7.91 -20.18 15.34
N ILE A 58 8.96 -19.90 14.55
CA ILE A 58 10.35 -20.00 15.00
C ILE A 58 10.75 -18.65 15.58
N SER A 59 11.11 -18.63 16.86
CA SER A 59 11.55 -17.41 17.57
C SER A 59 12.79 -16.81 16.90
N GLY A 60 12.71 -15.55 16.49
CA GLY A 60 13.80 -14.84 15.81
C GLY A 60 13.73 -14.85 14.27
N THR A 61 12.79 -15.60 13.67
CA THR A 61 12.38 -15.42 12.27
C THR A 61 11.04 -14.69 12.22
N ASP A 62 11.04 -13.41 12.64
CA ASP A 62 9.93 -12.53 12.30
C ASP A 62 9.82 -12.49 10.77
N THR A 63 8.61 -12.63 10.23
CA THR A 63 8.32 -12.72 8.78
C THR A 63 8.91 -11.56 7.96
N ALA A 64 9.18 -10.43 8.60
CA ALA A 64 9.92 -9.31 8.02
C ALA A 64 11.43 -9.60 7.87
N VAL A 65 12.09 -10.30 8.79
CA VAL A 65 13.55 -10.47 8.80
C VAL A 65 14.05 -11.44 7.72
N THR A 66 13.28 -12.47 7.37
CA THR A 66 13.69 -13.46 6.34
C THR A 66 13.44 -12.94 4.92
N MET A 67 12.35 -12.20 4.66
CA MET A 67 12.13 -11.55 3.35
C MET A 67 13.00 -10.29 3.17
N GLN A 68 13.22 -9.51 4.23
CA GLN A 68 13.91 -8.22 4.16
C GLN A 68 15.44 -8.31 4.25
N ARG A 69 16.02 -9.49 4.48
CA ARG A 69 17.48 -9.68 4.41
C ARG A 69 18.04 -9.71 2.98
N PHE A 70 17.20 -9.82 1.95
CA PHE A 70 17.63 -9.72 0.56
C PHE A 70 17.49 -8.31 -0.06
N ILE A 71 16.63 -7.44 0.47
CA ILE A 71 16.41 -6.10 -0.10
C ILE A 71 16.35 -5.06 1.03
N LEU A 72 17.44 -4.30 1.13
CA LEU A 72 17.58 -2.98 1.75
C LEU A 72 17.47 -2.91 3.29
N SER A 73 18.67 -2.85 3.87
CA SER A 73 19.13 -1.99 4.97
C SER A 73 18.09 -1.24 5.82
N LYS A 74 18.13 -1.56 7.12
CA LYS A 74 17.96 -0.69 8.31
C LYS A 74 17.21 0.63 8.09
N VAL A 75 16.01 0.75 8.69
CA VAL A 75 15.56 2.04 9.23
C VAL A 75 14.89 1.85 10.59
N ARG A 76 15.54 2.41 11.60
CA ARG A 76 14.99 2.69 12.94
C ARG A 76 14.43 4.11 12.89
N LEU A 77 13.16 4.36 13.25
CA LEU A 77 12.74 5.56 14.01
C LEU A 77 11.22 5.62 14.28
N MET A 78 10.88 5.78 15.56
CA MET A 78 9.55 5.71 16.21
C MET A 78 8.53 6.81 15.81
N THR A 79 8.77 7.61 14.77
CA THR A 79 7.81 8.63 14.30
C THR A 79 7.62 8.63 12.78
N LEU A 80 8.65 8.32 11.99
CA LEU A 80 8.54 8.08 10.54
C LEU A 80 7.82 6.77 10.22
N VAL A 81 7.80 5.80 11.15
CA VAL A 81 7.07 4.54 10.99
C VAL A 81 5.54 4.75 11.04
N ARG A 82 5.05 5.73 11.81
CA ARG A 82 3.61 5.90 12.03
C ARG A 82 2.85 6.25 10.75
N PHE A 83 3.44 7.08 9.90
CA PHE A 83 2.85 7.54 8.63
C PHE A 83 3.52 6.89 7.41
N LYS A 84 4.23 5.78 7.60
CA LYS A 84 4.93 5.08 6.51
C LYS A 84 3.94 4.63 5.43
N ASP A 85 2.81 4.08 5.85
CA ASP A 85 1.80 3.49 4.96
C ASP A 85 0.69 4.50 4.59
N SER A 86 0.80 5.75 5.04
CA SER A 86 -0.16 6.82 4.74
C SER A 86 0.07 7.42 3.35
N THR A 87 -1.00 7.64 2.60
CA THR A 87 -0.96 8.30 1.29
C THR A 87 -0.56 9.76 1.46
N ARG A 88 0.39 10.20 0.63
CA ARG A 88 0.96 11.56 0.68
C ARG A 88 -0.02 12.56 0.08
N LEU A 89 -0.14 13.74 0.69
CA LEU A 89 -0.98 14.81 0.15
C LEU A 89 -0.38 15.30 -1.17
N THR A 90 -1.17 15.23 -2.23
CA THR A 90 -0.78 15.77 -3.54
C THR A 90 -1.61 16.99 -3.87
N LEU A 91 -0.98 18.04 -4.41
CA LEU A 91 -1.65 19.26 -4.81
C LEU A 91 -1.41 19.51 -6.30
N ARG A 92 -2.47 19.89 -7.00
CA ARG A 92 -2.48 20.26 -8.40
C ARG A 92 -2.64 21.78 -8.54
N CYS A 93 -1.75 22.38 -9.32
CA CYS A 93 -1.86 23.80 -9.66
C CYS A 93 -2.92 24.02 -10.76
N ARG A 94 -3.76 25.05 -10.60
CA ARG A 94 -4.74 25.42 -11.63
C ARG A 94 -4.12 26.09 -12.86
N SER A 95 -3.00 26.79 -12.68
CA SER A 95 -2.31 27.53 -13.75
C SER A 95 -1.49 26.63 -14.67
N CYS A 96 -0.52 25.89 -14.11
CA CYS A 96 0.36 25.03 -14.90
C CYS A 96 -0.10 23.56 -14.99
N LYS A 97 -1.18 23.18 -14.30
CA LYS A 97 -1.72 21.82 -14.21
C LYS A 97 -0.77 20.77 -13.62
N ALA A 98 0.43 21.15 -13.19
CA ALA A 98 1.39 20.26 -12.55
C ALA A 98 0.89 19.81 -11.16
N THR A 99 1.19 18.56 -10.83
CA THR A 99 0.91 17.95 -9.53
C THR A 99 2.21 17.79 -8.76
N PHE A 100 2.22 18.13 -7.48
CA PHE A 100 3.36 17.96 -6.60
C PHE A 100 2.93 17.43 -5.22
N GLY A 101 3.83 16.74 -4.53
CA GLY A 101 3.61 16.27 -3.16
C GLY A 101 3.88 17.37 -2.14
N PHE A 102 3.04 17.46 -1.11
CA PHE A 102 3.22 18.36 0.03
C PHE A 102 3.44 17.55 1.31
N GLU A 103 4.63 17.65 1.89
CA GLU A 103 5.03 16.88 3.08
C GLU A 103 5.07 17.74 4.36
N GLY A 104 4.43 18.90 4.32
CA GLY A 104 4.31 19.84 5.44
C GLY A 104 5.23 21.05 5.29
N LEU A 105 5.06 22.01 6.20
CA LEU A 105 5.71 23.33 6.13
C LEU A 105 7.25 23.25 6.20
N LEU A 106 7.81 22.28 6.92
CA LEU A 106 9.26 22.13 7.12
C LEU A 106 9.93 21.26 6.06
N ASN A 107 9.24 20.23 5.58
CA ASN A 107 9.81 19.25 4.64
C ASN A 107 9.67 19.69 3.18
N SER A 108 8.81 20.68 2.89
CA SER A 108 8.60 21.22 1.54
C SER A 108 8.86 22.74 1.48
N PRO A 109 10.07 23.21 1.80
CA PRO A 109 10.37 24.65 1.84
C PRO A 109 10.23 25.32 0.48
N GLU A 110 10.51 24.61 -0.63
CA GLU A 110 10.36 25.12 -2.00
C GLU A 110 8.91 25.47 -2.38
N ASN A 111 7.95 24.90 -1.67
CA ASN A 111 6.52 25.06 -1.94
C ASN A 111 5.84 25.96 -0.91
N CYS A 112 6.60 26.61 -0.01
CA CYS A 112 6.09 27.43 1.06
C CYS A 112 6.63 28.86 0.98
N SER A 113 5.74 29.84 1.08
CA SER A 113 6.08 31.27 1.16
C SER A 113 5.28 31.95 2.27
N PRO A 114 5.64 33.18 2.67
CA PRO A 114 4.83 33.97 3.61
C PRO A 114 3.40 34.21 3.11
N SER A 115 3.20 34.26 1.78
CA SER A 115 1.89 34.40 1.13
C SER A 115 1.10 33.09 1.01
N GLY A 116 1.66 31.94 1.41
CA GLY A 116 1.02 30.62 1.34
C GLY A 116 1.79 29.61 0.50
N ILE A 117 1.12 28.54 0.08
CA ILE A 117 1.71 27.45 -0.70
C ILE A 117 1.91 27.92 -2.15
N ILE A 118 3.14 27.84 -2.67
CA ILE A 118 3.48 28.21 -4.05
C ILE A 118 3.74 26.95 -4.87
N CYS A 119 3.30 26.97 -6.12
CA CYS A 119 3.74 26.01 -7.13
C CYS A 119 5.09 26.42 -7.75
N ARG A 120 5.84 25.47 -8.33
CA ARG A 120 7.08 25.73 -9.07
C ARG A 120 6.94 26.73 -10.24
N CYS A 121 5.72 26.99 -10.72
CA CYS A 121 5.45 28.04 -11.72
C CYS A 121 5.37 29.46 -11.13
N GLY A 122 5.59 29.63 -9.83
CA GLY A 122 5.52 30.93 -9.14
C GLY A 122 4.12 31.37 -8.71
N THR A 123 3.06 30.63 -9.08
CA THR A 123 1.69 30.96 -8.67
C THR A 123 1.40 30.46 -7.26
N THR A 124 0.85 31.32 -6.42
CA THR A 124 0.31 30.98 -5.10
C THR A 124 -1.02 30.22 -5.24
N LEU A 125 -1.14 29.10 -4.54
CA LEU A 125 -2.38 28.31 -4.52
C LEU A 125 -3.38 28.99 -3.57
N PRO A 126 -4.60 29.30 -4.04
CA PRO A 126 -5.62 29.84 -3.15
C PRO A 126 -6.06 28.79 -2.14
N ILE A 127 -6.35 29.21 -0.91
CA ILE A 127 -6.72 28.35 0.22
C ILE A 127 -7.89 27.44 -0.15
N LEU A 128 -8.90 27.96 -0.84
CA LEU A 128 -10.05 27.18 -1.31
C LEU A 128 -9.62 26.02 -2.23
N SER A 129 -8.62 26.22 -3.08
CA SER A 129 -8.11 25.14 -3.94
C SER A 129 -7.36 24.09 -3.12
N ILE A 130 -6.69 24.47 -2.04
CA ILE A 130 -6.02 23.52 -1.14
C ILE A 130 -7.07 22.73 -0.34
N MET A 131 -8.06 23.42 0.26
CA MET A 131 -9.12 22.80 1.06
C MET A 131 -9.96 21.82 0.24
N THR A 132 -10.38 22.20 -0.97
CA THR A 132 -11.17 21.31 -1.85
C THR A 132 -10.38 20.07 -2.27
N GLN A 133 -9.08 20.20 -2.53
CA GLN A 133 -8.23 19.06 -2.88
C GLN A 133 -7.95 18.15 -1.68
N LEU A 134 -7.75 18.73 -0.51
CA LEU A 134 -7.62 17.99 0.74
C LEU A 134 -8.90 17.21 1.06
N GLU A 135 -10.06 17.88 0.98
CA GLU A 135 -11.36 17.24 1.20
C GLU A 135 -11.61 16.11 0.20
N HIS A 136 -11.26 16.32 -1.07
CA HIS A 136 -11.36 15.27 -2.09
C HIS A 136 -10.52 14.03 -1.74
N GLN A 137 -9.27 14.21 -1.29
CA GLN A 137 -8.41 13.08 -0.89
C GLN A 137 -8.90 12.40 0.40
N ILE A 138 -9.41 13.17 1.37
CA ILE A 138 -10.06 12.59 2.57
C ILE A 138 -11.26 11.73 2.16
N ARG A 139 -12.09 12.21 1.24
CA ARG A 139 -13.22 11.44 0.72
C ARG A 139 -12.77 10.18 -0.02
N GLN A 140 -11.69 10.23 -0.80
CA GLN A 140 -11.12 9.03 -1.45
C GLN A 140 -10.70 7.96 -0.45
N GLU A 141 -9.96 8.34 0.60
CA GLU A 141 -9.54 7.42 1.66
C GLU A 141 -10.74 6.89 2.46
N THR A 142 -11.75 7.73 2.69
CA THR A 142 -13.00 7.34 3.34
C THR A 142 -13.78 6.32 2.48
N CYS A 143 -13.88 6.55 1.18
CA CYS A 143 -14.46 5.59 0.24
C CYS A 143 -13.71 4.26 0.27
N LYS A 144 -12.37 4.29 0.25
CA LYS A 144 -11.52 3.08 0.33
C LYS A 144 -11.76 2.28 1.62
N TYR A 145 -11.99 2.95 2.74
CA TYR A 145 -12.39 2.29 3.99
C TYR A 145 -13.76 1.63 3.88
N TYR A 146 -14.76 2.36 3.40
CA TYR A 146 -16.13 1.85 3.27
C TYR A 146 -16.35 0.89 2.11
N GLU A 147 -15.39 0.71 1.20
CA GLU A 147 -15.41 -0.39 0.24
C GLU A 147 -15.46 -1.75 0.93
N GLY A 148 -14.92 -1.85 2.16
CA GLY A 148 -15.07 -3.03 3.02
C GLY A 148 -14.36 -4.27 2.50
N TRP A 149 -13.24 -4.10 1.81
CA TRP A 149 -12.45 -5.23 1.32
C TRP A 149 -11.88 -6.06 2.46
N LEU A 150 -12.09 -7.37 2.37
CA LEU A 150 -11.58 -8.37 3.30
C LEU A 150 -10.56 -9.23 2.58
N VAL A 151 -9.47 -9.55 3.28
CA VAL A 151 -8.40 -10.43 2.81
C VAL A 151 -8.20 -11.55 3.83
N CYS A 152 -8.04 -12.77 3.32
CA CYS A 152 -7.71 -13.94 4.14
C CYS A 152 -6.25 -13.88 4.60
N ASP A 153 -6.00 -14.17 5.87
CA ASP A 153 -4.65 -14.27 6.45
C ASP A 153 -3.80 -15.42 5.89
N ASP A 154 -4.43 -16.53 5.49
CA ASP A 154 -3.73 -17.65 4.87
C ASP A 154 -3.32 -17.29 3.44
N GLN A 155 -2.02 -17.08 3.23
CA GLN A 155 -1.46 -16.71 1.93
C GLN A 155 -1.71 -17.74 0.82
N ALA A 156 -1.90 -19.03 1.16
CA ALA A 156 -2.26 -20.03 0.17
C ALA A 156 -3.70 -19.84 -0.35
N CYS A 157 -4.57 -19.27 0.48
CA CYS A 157 -5.91 -18.86 0.08
C CYS A 157 -5.87 -17.50 -0.61
N GLY A 158 -5.34 -16.48 0.08
CA GLY A 158 -5.21 -15.11 -0.42
C GLY A 158 -6.52 -14.48 -0.92
N ASN A 159 -7.67 -15.04 -0.52
CA ASN A 159 -8.96 -14.61 -1.04
C ASN A 159 -9.24 -13.16 -0.63
N ARG A 160 -9.57 -12.32 -1.62
CA ARG A 160 -9.93 -10.92 -1.45
C ARG A 160 -11.37 -10.71 -1.91
N THR A 161 -12.27 -10.41 -0.98
CA THR A 161 -13.71 -10.28 -1.23
C THR A 161 -14.33 -9.16 -0.40
N ARG A 162 -15.48 -8.65 -0.85
CA ARG A 162 -16.31 -7.72 -0.08
C ARG A 162 -17.43 -8.43 0.69
N GLN A 163 -17.62 -9.72 0.44
CA GLN A 163 -18.63 -10.53 1.12
C GLN A 163 -18.07 -11.04 2.45
N MET A 164 -18.76 -10.71 3.54
CA MET A 164 -18.48 -11.22 4.87
C MET A 164 -19.24 -12.52 5.11
N SER A 165 -18.62 -13.51 5.75
CA SER A 165 -19.33 -14.68 6.26
C SER A 165 -20.28 -14.27 7.39
N VAL A 166 -21.38 -15.00 7.57
CA VAL A 166 -22.23 -14.85 8.78
C VAL A 166 -21.41 -15.10 10.05
N TYR A 167 -20.42 -16.00 9.97
CA TYR A 167 -19.43 -16.23 11.03
C TYR A 167 -18.25 -15.26 10.95
N GLY A 168 -18.52 -13.98 10.64
CA GLY A 168 -17.59 -12.83 10.63
C GLY A 168 -16.19 -13.13 10.10
N HIS A 169 -15.31 -13.61 10.98
CA HIS A 169 -13.92 -13.91 10.67
C HIS A 169 -13.69 -15.15 9.78
N ARG A 170 -14.66 -16.03 9.55
CA ARG A 170 -14.43 -17.25 8.75
C ARG A 170 -14.26 -16.90 7.26
N CYS A 171 -13.17 -17.38 6.63
CA CYS A 171 -12.98 -17.25 5.19
C CYS A 171 -14.06 -17.99 4.38
N LEU A 172 -14.53 -17.36 3.29
CA LEU A 172 -15.43 -17.99 2.31
C LEU A 172 -14.72 -19.02 1.41
N GLY A 173 -13.39 -19.08 1.45
CA GLY A 173 -12.57 -19.90 0.57
C GLY A 173 -12.65 -19.48 -0.91
N PRO A 174 -11.85 -20.12 -1.78
CA PRO A 174 -11.76 -19.76 -3.21
C PRO A 174 -13.06 -20.02 -3.99
N LYS A 175 -13.91 -20.92 -3.50
CA LYS A 175 -15.22 -21.23 -4.10
C LYS A 175 -16.38 -20.42 -3.53
N GLY A 176 -16.15 -19.59 -2.51
CA GLY A 176 -17.21 -18.81 -1.85
C GLY A 176 -18.13 -19.59 -0.91
N LEU A 177 -17.89 -20.89 -0.71
CA LEU A 177 -18.76 -21.79 0.06
C LEU A 177 -18.38 -21.94 1.55
N ALA A 178 -17.39 -21.19 2.01
CA ALA A 178 -16.80 -21.30 3.36
C ALA A 178 -16.30 -22.72 3.70
N GLN A 179 -15.87 -23.47 2.68
CA GLN A 179 -15.27 -24.81 2.80
C GLN A 179 -13.84 -24.81 2.26
N GLY A 180 -12.96 -25.56 2.93
CA GLY A 180 -11.58 -25.81 2.49
C GLY A 180 -10.52 -24.81 2.98
N CYS A 181 -10.90 -23.65 3.49
CA CYS A 181 -9.96 -22.70 4.11
C CYS A 181 -10.35 -22.42 5.57
N MET A 182 -9.38 -22.58 6.47
CA MET A 182 -9.54 -22.28 7.91
C MET A 182 -8.94 -20.93 8.31
N GLY A 183 -8.52 -20.13 7.32
CA GLY A 183 -7.98 -18.80 7.54
C GLY A 183 -9.05 -17.82 8.05
N LYS A 184 -8.59 -16.77 8.72
CA LYS A 184 -9.39 -15.67 9.22
C LYS A 184 -9.37 -14.50 8.24
N MET A 185 -10.53 -13.89 8.04
CA MET A 185 -10.70 -12.69 7.23
C MET A 185 -10.41 -11.45 8.09
N ARG A 186 -9.69 -10.49 7.50
CA ARG A 186 -9.41 -9.18 8.08
C ARG A 186 -9.68 -8.09 7.04
N TYR A 187 -10.06 -6.90 7.47
CA TYR A 187 -10.17 -5.76 6.58
C TYR A 187 -8.80 -5.39 6.01
N GLU A 188 -8.74 -5.22 4.69
CA GLU A 188 -7.53 -4.79 3.98
C GLU A 188 -7.14 -3.38 4.41
N TYR A 189 -8.13 -2.48 4.52
CA TYR A 189 -7.96 -1.14 5.03
C TYR A 189 -8.56 -1.04 6.42
N THR A 190 -7.69 -1.04 7.44
CA THR A 190 -8.11 -1.07 8.84
C THR A 190 -8.51 0.31 9.35
N GLU A 191 -9.36 0.33 10.38
CA GLU A 191 -9.71 1.55 11.12
C GLU A 191 -8.49 2.32 11.63
N LYS A 192 -7.43 1.61 12.05
CA LYS A 192 -6.16 2.22 12.48
C LYS A 192 -5.44 2.92 11.32
N MET A 193 -5.47 2.35 10.12
CA MET A 193 -4.87 2.98 8.93
C MET A 193 -5.63 4.25 8.54
N MET A 194 -6.97 4.19 8.53
CA MET A 194 -7.81 5.36 8.27
C MET A 194 -7.57 6.47 9.29
N TYR A 195 -7.53 6.14 10.59
CA TYR A 195 -7.21 7.11 11.64
C TYR A 195 -5.82 7.73 11.46
N ASN A 196 -4.80 6.92 11.18
CA ASN A 196 -3.45 7.41 10.92
C ASN A 196 -3.38 8.29 9.67
N GLN A 197 -4.18 8.01 8.64
CA GLN A 197 -4.28 8.82 7.43
C GLN A 197 -4.85 10.22 7.72
N LEU A 198 -5.95 10.30 8.47
CA LEU A 198 -6.53 11.58 8.88
C LEU A 198 -5.57 12.36 9.79
N LEU A 199 -4.89 11.68 10.70
CA LEU A 199 -3.90 12.30 11.55
C LEU A 199 -2.69 12.78 10.77
N TYR A 200 -2.25 12.04 9.74
CA TYR A 200 -1.22 12.48 8.82
C TYR A 200 -1.62 13.79 8.16
N PHE A 201 -2.81 13.87 7.56
CA PHE A 201 -3.30 15.11 6.94
C PHE A 201 -3.39 16.28 7.92
N SER A 202 -3.88 16.06 9.14
CA SER A 202 -3.90 17.08 10.19
C SER A 202 -2.49 17.57 10.54
N SER A 203 -1.52 16.65 10.65
CA SER A 203 -0.14 16.98 11.02
C SER A 203 0.61 17.82 9.98
N LEU A 204 0.17 17.83 8.70
CA LEU A 204 0.79 18.64 7.64
C LEU A 204 0.56 20.14 7.85
N PHE A 205 -0.54 20.51 8.52
CA PHE A 205 -0.97 21.89 8.73
C PHE A 205 -0.86 22.35 10.18
N ASP A 206 -0.22 21.56 11.04
CA ASP A 206 0.02 21.89 12.46
C ASP A 206 1.16 22.92 12.59
N VAL A 207 0.77 24.20 12.62
CA VAL A 207 1.69 25.34 12.68
C VAL A 207 2.46 25.38 14.00
N ASP A 208 1.84 25.02 15.12
CA ASP A 208 2.46 25.11 16.43
C ASP A 208 3.53 24.04 16.60
N LYS A 209 3.25 22.83 16.12
CA LYS A 209 4.24 21.75 16.07
C LYS A 209 5.39 22.06 15.11
N ALA A 210 5.10 22.68 13.95
CA ALA A 210 6.13 23.13 13.02
C ALA A 210 7.02 24.21 13.64
N LYS A 211 6.44 25.21 14.33
CA LYS A 211 7.18 26.26 15.05
C LYS A 211 8.05 25.69 16.16
N ALA A 212 7.52 24.78 16.98
CA ALA A 212 8.28 24.13 18.05
C ALA A 212 9.47 23.33 17.50
N THR A 213 9.26 22.60 16.40
CA THR A 213 10.31 21.81 15.75
C THR A 213 11.38 22.69 15.10
N ALA A 214 10.98 23.81 14.48
CA ALA A 214 11.90 24.80 13.92
C ALA A 214 12.77 25.47 14.99
N ARG A 215 12.18 25.82 16.16
CA ARG A 215 12.92 26.37 17.30
C ARG A 215 13.96 25.37 17.83
N GLY A 216 13.60 24.09 17.96
CA GLY A 216 14.53 23.03 18.36
C GLY A 216 15.63 22.72 17.33
N HIS A 217 15.40 22.97 16.04
CA HIS A 217 16.46 22.91 15.02
C HIS A 217 17.41 24.11 15.10
N GLY A 218 16.89 25.33 15.29
CA GLY A 218 17.71 26.54 15.45
C GLY A 218 18.65 26.49 16.66
N GLU A 219 18.25 25.83 17.75
CA GLU A 219 19.08 25.65 18.94
C GLU A 219 20.21 24.62 18.73
N ARG A 220 19.94 23.54 17.98
CA ARG A 220 20.95 22.56 17.56
C ARG A 220 21.96 23.11 16.57
N THR A 221 21.55 24.02 15.68
CA THR A 221 22.48 24.67 14.74
C THR A 221 23.35 25.71 15.46
N ARG A 222 22.83 26.44 16.46
CA ARG A 222 23.63 27.34 17.31
C ARG A 222 24.65 26.59 18.18
N LEU A 223 24.30 25.44 18.74
CA LEU A 223 25.24 24.59 19.51
C LEU A 223 26.38 23.99 18.66
N ARG A 224 26.22 23.90 17.33
CA ARG A 224 27.29 23.46 16.41
C ARG A 224 28.21 24.59 15.94
N ILE A 225 27.76 25.85 15.99
CA ILE A 225 28.55 27.01 15.57
C ILE A 225 29.33 27.62 16.75
N GLY A 226 28.94 27.35 18.00
CA GLY A 226 29.64 27.80 19.22
C GLY A 226 30.86 26.97 19.65
N ARG A 227 31.44 26.16 18.76
CA ARG A 227 32.73 25.47 18.97
C ARG A 227 33.61 25.67 17.73
N ALA A 228 34.08 26.89 17.54
CA ALA A 228 35.24 27.24 16.73
C ALA A 228 36.10 28.20 17.56
#